data_AF-A0A1C6VE73-F1
#
_entry.id   AF-A0A1C6VE73-F1
#
_cell.length_a   1.000
_cell.length_b   1.000
_cell.length_c   1.000
_cell.angle_alpha   90.00
_cell.angle_beta   90.00
_cell.angle_gamma   90.00
#
_symmetry.space_group_name_H-M   'P 1'
#
loop_
_entity.id
_entity.type
_entity.pdbx_description
1 polymer ?
#
loop_
_entity_poly.entity_id
_entity_poly.type
_entity_poly.pdbx_seq_one_letter_code
_entity_poly.pdbx_strand_id
1 'polypeptide(L)'
;MANPHVDPAPDAGTTTAPSAGPLRRRRRGVVATAALLGLVLVGVGAVLAYQSFASPADEDSGVRACRSSGVLIHGEQGPIVPREKLVELTELFEASADPHLAKVGFTTVGLVERVQRMRGETGPGAEFYRQSLREALPDFVAACGKHGVTIEG
;
A
#
# COMPACT_ATOMS: atom_id res chain seq x y z
N MET A 1 -63.15 39.19 71.23
CA MET A 1 -62.83 40.51 70.64
C MET A 1 -61.33 40.72 70.74
N ALA A 2 -60.77 41.40 69.75
CA ALA A 2 -59.39 41.34 69.25
C ALA A 2 -58.26 41.61 70.24
N ASN A 3 -57.17 40.84 70.12
CA ASN A 3 -55.81 41.26 70.44
C ASN A 3 -54.97 41.06 69.17
N PRO A 4 -54.62 42.11 68.41
CA PRO A 4 -53.76 41.97 67.25
C PRO A 4 -52.29 42.07 67.69
N HIS A 5 -51.61 40.94 67.60
CA HIS A 5 -50.15 40.87 67.60
C HIS A 5 -49.69 40.76 66.15
N VAL A 6 -49.21 41.84 65.54
CA VAL A 6 -48.40 41.81 64.31
C VAL A 6 -47.53 43.06 64.24
N ASP A 7 -46.22 42.85 64.33
CA ASP A 7 -45.18 43.40 63.46
C ASP A 7 -43.93 42.51 63.68
N PRO A 8 -42.99 42.33 62.73
CA PRO A 8 -42.83 42.98 61.42
C PRO A 8 -42.70 41.98 60.24
N ALA A 9 -42.61 42.55 59.03
CA ALA A 9 -42.37 41.87 57.76
C ALA A 9 -41.14 40.93 57.76
N PRO A 10 -41.18 39.83 56.98
CA PRO A 10 -39.99 39.23 56.43
C PRO A 10 -39.88 39.49 54.93
N ASP A 11 -38.72 40.01 54.59
CA ASP A 11 -38.22 40.27 53.25
C ASP A 11 -38.41 39.10 52.28
N ALA A 12 -38.70 39.49 51.05
CA ALA A 12 -38.55 38.64 49.90
C ALA A 12 -37.11 38.14 49.80
N GLY A 13 -36.97 36.82 49.62
CA GLY A 13 -35.88 36.28 48.83
C GLY A 13 -35.06 35.22 49.52
N THR A 14 -35.40 33.94 49.27
CA THR A 14 -34.37 32.95 48.93
C THR A 14 -34.98 31.79 48.14
N THR A 15 -35.19 31.95 46.84
CA THR A 15 -35.16 30.78 45.93
C THR A 15 -33.76 30.73 45.34
N THR A 16 -32.87 30.02 46.03
CA THR A 16 -31.57 29.63 45.48
C THR A 16 -31.81 28.61 44.37
N ALA A 17 -31.98 29.09 43.13
CA ALA A 17 -31.79 28.24 41.97
C ALA A 17 -30.32 27.80 41.95
N PRO A 18 -29.99 26.51 41.77
CA PRO A 18 -28.61 26.12 41.56
C PRO A 18 -28.16 26.72 40.23
N SER A 19 -27.36 27.79 40.29
CA SER A 19 -26.60 28.30 39.15
C SER A 19 -25.70 27.18 38.66
N ALA A 20 -26.21 26.42 37.69
CA ALA A 20 -25.48 25.40 36.96
C ALA A 20 -24.35 26.10 36.22
N GLY A 21 -23.18 26.09 36.85
CA GLY A 21 -22.11 27.01 36.52
C GLY A 21 -21.52 26.91 35.12
N PRO A 22 -20.59 27.84 34.79
CA PRO A 22 -19.87 27.91 33.51
C PRO A 22 -19.07 26.64 33.14
N LEU A 23 -18.92 25.70 34.07
CA LEU A 23 -18.22 24.42 33.91
C LEU A 23 -18.88 23.46 32.90
N ARG A 24 -20.23 23.47 32.76
CA ARG A 24 -20.92 22.58 31.82
C ARG A 24 -20.64 22.94 30.36
N ARG A 25 -20.53 24.23 30.05
CA ARG A 25 -20.25 24.72 28.70
C ARG A 25 -18.81 24.41 28.27
N ARG A 26 -17.85 24.54 29.21
CA ARG A 26 -16.44 24.19 29.00
C ARG A 26 -16.24 22.70 28.77
N ARG A 27 -16.95 21.82 29.52
CA ARG A 27 -16.92 20.37 29.30
C ARG A 27 -17.51 19.97 27.94
N ARG A 28 -18.59 20.59 27.49
CA ARG A 28 -19.17 20.34 26.16
C ARG A 28 -18.23 20.73 25.02
N GLY A 29 -17.49 21.83 25.16
CA GLY A 29 -16.46 22.23 24.19
C GLY A 29 -15.34 21.20 24.06
N VAL A 30 -14.85 20.67 25.18
CA VAL A 30 -13.77 19.66 25.21
C VAL A 30 -14.24 18.31 24.64
N VAL A 31 -15.49 17.91 24.91
CA VAL A 31 -16.05 16.67 24.34
C VAL A 31 -16.24 16.80 22.83
N ALA A 32 -16.70 17.96 22.34
CA ALA A 32 -16.86 18.19 20.90
C ALA A 32 -15.52 18.19 20.17
N THR A 33 -14.47 18.82 20.73
CA THR A 33 -13.14 18.78 20.13
C THR A 33 -12.52 17.39 20.18
N ALA A 34 -12.69 16.64 21.27
CA ALA A 34 -12.21 15.27 21.36
C ALA A 34 -12.91 14.34 20.35
N ALA A 35 -14.23 14.50 20.17
CA ALA A 35 -14.99 13.74 19.18
C ALA A 35 -14.54 14.07 17.75
N LEU A 36 -14.35 15.35 17.42
CA LEU A 36 -13.80 15.77 16.12
C LEU A 36 -12.40 15.22 15.89
N LEU A 37 -11.52 15.26 16.89
CA LEU A 37 -10.17 14.73 16.78
C LEU A 37 -10.18 13.21 16.56
N GLY A 38 -11.05 12.49 17.29
CA GLY A 38 -11.25 11.06 17.10
C GLY A 38 -11.76 10.72 15.69
N LEU A 39 -12.71 11.51 15.17
CA LEU A 39 -13.24 11.34 13.81
C LEU A 39 -12.17 11.60 12.74
N VAL A 40 -11.32 12.61 12.93
CA VAL A 40 -10.19 12.90 12.05
C VAL A 40 -9.17 11.77 12.10
N LEU A 41 -8.81 11.26 13.29
CA LEU A 41 -7.86 10.15 13.43
C LEU A 41 -8.38 8.86 12.79
N VAL A 42 -9.67 8.54 12.95
CA VAL A 42 -10.30 7.38 12.31
C VAL A 42 -10.37 7.58 10.78
N GLY A 43 -10.71 8.78 10.31
CA GLY A 43 -10.73 9.10 8.87
C GLY A 43 -9.35 9.00 8.23
N VAL A 44 -8.32 9.58 8.85
CA VAL A 44 -6.93 9.50 8.38
C VAL A 44 -6.42 8.06 8.43
N GLY A 45 -6.71 7.33 9.51
CA GLY A 45 -6.35 5.91 9.64
C GLY A 45 -7.04 5.03 8.58
N ALA A 46 -8.31 5.31 8.28
CA ALA A 46 -9.06 4.60 7.24
C ALA A 46 -8.54 4.89 5.84
N VAL A 47 -8.14 6.14 5.53
CA VAL A 47 -7.53 6.49 4.23
C VAL A 47 -6.16 5.84 4.07
N LEU A 48 -5.32 5.85 5.11
CA LEU A 48 -4.01 5.20 5.09
C LEU A 48 -4.14 3.67 4.96
N ALA A 49 -5.10 3.07 5.66
CA ALA A 49 -5.43 1.65 5.50
C ALA A 49 -5.96 1.37 4.08
N TYR A 50 -6.87 2.18 3.56
CA TYR A 50 -7.41 2.00 2.22
C TYR A 50 -6.38 2.16 1.11
N GLN A 51 -5.37 3.03 1.29
CA GLN A 51 -4.23 3.13 0.36
C GLN A 51 -3.28 1.92 0.43
N SER A 52 -3.13 1.31 1.62
CA SER A 52 -2.34 0.09 1.78
C SER A 52 -3.09 -1.17 1.32
N PHE A 53 -4.42 -1.11 1.24
CA PHE A 53 -5.28 -2.13 0.65
C PHE A 53 -5.84 -1.73 -0.72
N ALA A 54 -5.37 -0.64 -1.32
CA ALA A 54 -5.85 -0.17 -2.62
C ALA A 54 -5.58 -1.27 -3.64
N SER A 55 -6.67 -1.66 -4.30
CA SER A 55 -6.88 -2.88 -5.04
C SER A 55 -5.74 -3.28 -5.99
N PRO A 56 -5.48 -4.59 -6.19
CA PRO A 56 -4.55 -5.10 -7.22
C PRO A 56 -4.84 -4.63 -8.66
N ALA A 57 -5.98 -3.97 -8.89
CA ALA A 57 -6.42 -3.42 -10.16
C ALA A 57 -5.68 -2.13 -10.56
N ASP A 58 -5.20 -1.34 -9.59
CA ASP A 58 -4.40 -0.13 -9.84
C ASP A 58 -2.89 -0.41 -9.75
N GLU A 59 -2.51 -1.67 -9.53
CA GLU A 59 -1.12 -2.08 -9.44
C GLU A 59 -0.46 -2.12 -10.83
N ASP A 60 0.68 -1.43 -10.92
CA ASP A 60 1.53 -1.41 -12.11
C ASP A 60 1.72 -2.81 -12.69
N SER A 61 1.51 -2.97 -14.00
CA SER A 61 1.60 -4.28 -14.64
C SER A 61 3.00 -4.87 -14.56
N GLY A 62 4.05 -4.05 -14.53
CA GLY A 62 5.44 -4.50 -14.30
C GLY A 62 5.65 -5.03 -12.88
N VAL A 63 5.00 -4.42 -11.88
CA VAL A 63 5.02 -4.95 -10.49
C VAL A 63 4.29 -6.29 -10.41
N ARG A 64 3.15 -6.43 -11.09
CA ARG A 64 2.46 -7.73 -11.23
C ARG A 64 3.32 -8.76 -11.96
N ALA A 65 4.03 -8.34 -13.01
CA ALA A 65 4.99 -9.20 -13.70
C ALA A 65 6.08 -9.67 -12.74
N CYS A 66 6.72 -8.77 -11.99
CA CYS A 66 7.75 -9.12 -10.99
C CYS A 66 7.28 -10.21 -10.02
N ARG A 67 6.04 -10.12 -9.51
CA ARG A 67 5.50 -11.14 -8.58
C ARG A 67 5.32 -12.51 -9.23
N SER A 68 5.06 -12.55 -10.54
CA SER A 68 4.95 -13.80 -11.29
C SER A 68 6.26 -14.21 -12.00
N SER A 69 7.36 -13.49 -11.74
CA SER A 69 8.66 -13.66 -12.42
C SER A 69 9.62 -14.63 -11.73
N GLY A 70 9.23 -15.31 -10.65
CA GLY A 70 10.09 -16.33 -10.01
C GLY A 70 10.58 -17.41 -10.99
N VAL A 71 9.76 -17.72 -12.01
CA VAL A 71 10.13 -18.64 -13.09
C VAL A 71 11.32 -18.17 -13.94
N LEU A 72 11.60 -16.87 -13.99
CA LEU A 72 12.70 -16.30 -14.78
C LEU A 72 14.06 -16.47 -14.10
N ILE A 73 14.10 -16.55 -12.76
CA ILE A 73 15.34 -16.72 -11.98
C ILE A 73 16.01 -18.05 -12.30
N HIS A 74 15.22 -19.07 -12.62
CA HIS A 74 15.72 -20.37 -13.03
C HIS A 74 15.96 -20.48 -14.54
N GLY A 75 15.85 -19.40 -15.33
CA GLY A 75 15.89 -19.47 -16.80
C GLY A 75 17.18 -20.04 -17.41
N GLU A 76 18.28 -20.08 -16.66
CA GLU A 76 19.55 -20.62 -17.13
C GLU A 76 19.68 -22.14 -16.99
N GLN A 77 19.19 -22.73 -15.89
CA GLN A 77 19.43 -24.12 -15.50
C GLN A 77 18.16 -24.87 -15.06
N GLY A 78 17.04 -24.17 -14.96
CA GLY A 78 15.79 -24.67 -14.44
C GLY A 78 14.83 -25.21 -15.49
N PRO A 79 13.55 -25.36 -15.09
CA PRO A 79 12.48 -25.79 -15.98
C PRO A 79 12.35 -24.85 -17.18
N ILE A 80 11.98 -25.41 -18.33
CA ILE A 80 11.57 -24.63 -19.50
C ILE A 80 10.34 -23.81 -19.10
N VAL A 81 10.41 -22.49 -19.26
CA VAL A 81 9.27 -21.60 -19.04
C VAL A 81 8.37 -21.71 -20.28
N PRO A 82 7.07 -22.02 -20.12
CA PRO A 82 6.14 -22.08 -21.24
C PRO A 82 6.14 -20.78 -22.03
N ARG A 83 6.06 -20.87 -23.37
CA ARG A 83 6.10 -19.70 -24.24
C ARG A 83 4.98 -18.73 -23.94
N GLU A 84 3.80 -19.26 -23.61
CA GLU A 84 2.61 -18.48 -23.24
C GLU A 84 2.91 -17.61 -22.01
N LYS A 85 3.68 -18.13 -21.05
CA LYS A 85 4.07 -17.38 -19.86
C LYS A 85 5.10 -16.28 -20.17
N LEU A 86 6.03 -16.54 -21.11
CA LEU A 86 6.98 -15.51 -21.56
C LEU A 86 6.24 -14.38 -22.29
N VAL A 87 5.25 -14.70 -23.12
CA VAL A 87 4.41 -13.70 -23.80
C VAL A 87 3.63 -12.87 -22.79
N GLU A 88 2.96 -13.52 -21.83
CA GLU A 88 2.24 -12.84 -20.74
C GLU A 88 3.14 -11.87 -19.97
N LEU A 89 4.34 -12.33 -19.57
CA LEU A 89 5.30 -11.48 -18.85
C LEU A 89 5.81 -10.32 -19.72
N THR A 90 6.02 -10.55 -21.01
CA THR A 90 6.42 -9.51 -21.96
C THR A 90 5.37 -8.42 -22.04
N GLU A 91 4.10 -8.78 -22.25
CA GLU A 91 2.98 -7.83 -22.32
C GLU A 91 2.82 -7.04 -21.02
N LEU A 92 2.98 -7.71 -19.87
CA LEU A 92 2.89 -7.04 -18.56
C LEU A 92 4.04 -6.04 -18.33
N PHE A 93 5.27 -6.38 -18.72
CA PHE A 93 6.40 -5.44 -18.63
C PHE A 93 6.28 -4.29 -19.63
N GLU A 94 5.84 -4.54 -20.87
CA GLU A 94 5.60 -3.49 -21.87
C GLU A 94 4.53 -2.50 -21.43
N ALA A 95 3.49 -2.98 -20.74
CA ALA A 95 2.43 -2.13 -20.22
C ALA A 95 2.79 -1.39 -18.91
N SER A 96 4.01 -1.59 -18.36
CA SER A 96 4.41 -0.97 -17.10
C SER A 96 4.52 0.55 -17.25
N ALA A 97 4.00 1.26 -16.26
CA ALA A 97 4.16 2.71 -16.12
C ALA A 97 5.58 3.10 -15.70
N ASP A 98 6.38 2.15 -15.18
CA ASP A 98 7.79 2.38 -14.87
C ASP A 98 8.68 2.00 -16.08
N PRO A 99 9.32 2.97 -16.75
CA PRO A 99 10.10 2.71 -17.97
C PRO A 99 11.38 1.89 -17.70
N HIS A 100 11.93 1.96 -16.48
CA HIS A 100 13.09 1.15 -16.12
C HIS A 100 12.66 -0.30 -15.89
N LEU A 101 11.56 -0.52 -15.19
CA LEU A 101 10.98 -1.85 -14.97
C LEU A 101 10.56 -2.51 -16.29
N ALA A 102 9.90 -1.75 -17.17
CA ALA A 102 9.55 -2.19 -18.51
C ALA A 102 10.77 -2.69 -19.28
N LYS A 103 11.84 -1.87 -19.32
CA LYS A 103 13.08 -2.19 -20.04
C LYS A 103 13.78 -3.42 -19.47
N VAL A 104 13.99 -3.47 -18.16
CA VAL A 104 14.77 -4.54 -17.52
C VAL A 104 13.99 -5.86 -17.56
N GLY A 105 12.67 -5.81 -17.32
CA GLY A 105 11.78 -6.97 -17.43
C GLY A 105 11.73 -7.54 -18.84
N PHE A 106 11.49 -6.70 -19.85
CA PHE A 106 11.49 -7.10 -21.26
C PHE A 106 12.82 -7.75 -21.68
N THR A 107 13.94 -7.12 -21.29
CA THR A 107 15.29 -7.63 -21.59
C THR A 107 15.51 -9.01 -20.97
N THR A 108 15.11 -9.19 -19.70
CA THR A 108 15.29 -10.44 -18.97
C THR A 108 14.46 -11.57 -19.57
N VAL A 109 13.18 -11.31 -19.89
CA VAL A 109 12.31 -12.28 -20.56
C VAL A 109 12.89 -12.69 -21.92
N GLY A 110 13.38 -11.74 -22.71
CA GLY A 110 14.01 -12.02 -24.00
C GLY A 110 15.30 -12.83 -23.89
N LEU A 111 16.12 -12.61 -22.85
CA LEU A 111 17.32 -13.41 -22.58
C LEU A 111 16.95 -14.85 -22.18
N VAL A 112 15.95 -15.01 -21.32
CA VAL A 112 15.42 -16.32 -20.92
C VAL A 112 14.88 -17.09 -22.13
N GLU A 113 14.14 -16.44 -23.03
CA GLU A 113 13.65 -17.08 -24.26
C GLU A 113 14.82 -17.55 -25.15
N ARG A 114 15.86 -16.72 -25.33
CA ARG A 114 17.03 -17.07 -26.15
C ARG A 114 17.82 -18.22 -25.53
N VAL A 115 18.04 -18.20 -24.22
CA VAL A 115 18.74 -19.29 -23.50
C VAL A 115 17.98 -20.61 -23.65
N GLN A 116 16.65 -20.58 -23.54
CA GLN A 116 15.82 -21.77 -23.73
C GLN A 116 15.83 -22.29 -25.17
N ARG A 117 15.81 -21.39 -26.16
CA ARG A 117 15.90 -21.76 -27.58
C ARG A 117 17.22 -22.46 -27.93
N MET A 118 18.30 -22.05 -27.26
CA MET A 118 19.65 -22.60 -27.43
C MET A 118 19.93 -23.75 -26.43
N ARG A 119 18.91 -24.27 -25.73
CA ARG A 119 19.09 -25.33 -24.74
C ARG A 119 19.51 -26.62 -25.45
N GLY A 120 20.61 -27.21 -24.99
CA GLY A 120 21.24 -28.37 -25.62
C GLY A 120 22.27 -28.01 -26.70
N GLU A 121 22.39 -26.73 -27.06
CA GLU A 121 23.47 -26.25 -27.91
C GLU A 121 24.70 -25.89 -27.06
N THR A 122 25.86 -26.35 -27.51
CA THR A 122 27.17 -25.99 -26.99
C THR A 122 27.91 -25.20 -28.05
N GLY A 123 27.93 -23.89 -27.90
CA GLY A 123 28.59 -22.96 -28.81
C GLY A 123 28.71 -21.57 -28.20
N PRO A 124 29.57 -20.70 -28.75
CA PRO A 124 29.88 -19.39 -28.17
C PRO A 124 28.65 -18.49 -28.04
N GLY A 125 27.67 -18.62 -28.96
CA GLY A 125 26.40 -17.91 -28.86
C GLY A 125 25.54 -18.33 -27.66
N ALA A 126 25.52 -19.63 -27.33
CA ALA A 126 24.74 -20.14 -26.20
C ALA A 126 25.34 -19.68 -24.87
N GLU A 127 26.67 -19.69 -24.76
CA GLU A 127 27.38 -19.20 -23.57
C GLU A 127 27.22 -17.69 -23.40
N PHE A 128 27.28 -16.93 -24.49
CA PHE A 128 27.05 -15.49 -24.47
C PHE A 128 25.67 -15.13 -23.90
N TYR A 129 24.60 -15.81 -24.33
CA TYR A 129 23.26 -15.55 -23.80
C TYR A 129 23.09 -15.97 -22.35
N ARG A 130 23.69 -17.10 -21.93
CA ARG A 130 23.69 -17.51 -20.52
C ARG A 130 24.43 -16.50 -19.64
N GLN A 131 25.58 -16.01 -20.10
CA GLN A 131 26.33 -14.99 -19.40
C GLN A 131 25.54 -13.66 -19.33
N SER A 132 24.96 -13.23 -20.45
CA SER A 132 24.13 -12.02 -20.49
C SER A 132 22.94 -12.11 -19.52
N LEU A 133 22.31 -13.29 -19.41
CA LEU A 133 21.24 -13.53 -18.44
C LEU A 133 21.74 -13.42 -17.00
N ARG A 134 22.88 -14.04 -16.66
CA ARG A 134 23.49 -13.93 -15.32
C ARG A 134 23.82 -12.50 -14.94
N GLU A 135 24.24 -11.68 -15.89
CA GLU A 135 24.56 -10.27 -15.67
C GLU A 135 23.30 -9.40 -15.54
N ALA A 136 22.22 -9.73 -16.26
CA ALA A 136 20.95 -8.99 -16.21
C ALA A 136 20.09 -9.33 -14.98
N LEU A 137 20.15 -10.57 -14.48
CA LEU A 137 19.30 -11.04 -13.38
C LEU A 137 19.42 -10.20 -12.09
N PRO A 138 20.63 -9.79 -11.62
CA PRO A 138 20.74 -8.94 -10.44
C PRO A 138 20.06 -7.57 -10.60
N ASP A 139 20.18 -6.95 -11.78
CA ASP A 139 19.52 -5.66 -12.06
C ASP A 139 18.00 -5.83 -12.11
N PHE A 140 17.52 -6.93 -12.67
CA PHE A 140 16.11 -7.30 -12.66
C PHE A 140 15.54 -7.49 -11.24
N VAL A 141 16.22 -8.28 -10.42
CA VAL A 141 15.82 -8.50 -9.01
C VAL A 141 15.86 -7.18 -8.24
N ALA A 142 16.88 -6.35 -8.45
CA ALA A 142 16.98 -5.04 -7.81
C ALA A 142 15.86 -4.09 -8.27
N ALA A 143 15.52 -4.09 -9.56
CA ALA A 143 14.42 -3.30 -10.09
C ALA A 143 13.09 -3.70 -9.45
N CYS A 144 12.76 -4.99 -9.42
CA CYS A 144 11.56 -5.49 -8.73
C CYS A 144 11.59 -5.18 -7.22
N GLY A 145 12.75 -5.26 -6.57
CA GLY A 145 12.94 -4.90 -5.16
C GLY A 145 12.65 -3.44 -4.83
N LYS A 146 12.95 -2.50 -5.74
CA LYS A 146 12.59 -1.07 -5.58
C LYS A 146 11.08 -0.85 -5.48
N HIS A 147 10.28 -1.77 -6.04
CA HIS A 147 8.82 -1.74 -5.96
C HIS A 147 8.26 -2.67 -4.86
N GLY A 148 9.11 -3.10 -3.91
CA GLY A 148 8.69 -3.93 -2.77
C GLY A 148 8.42 -5.39 -3.13
N VAL A 149 8.82 -5.84 -4.32
CA VAL A 149 8.67 -7.24 -4.73
C VAL A 149 9.97 -7.99 -4.49
N THR A 150 9.92 -8.99 -3.63
CA THR A 150 11.02 -9.95 -3.47
C THR A 150 10.76 -11.11 -4.41
N ILE A 151 11.70 -11.38 -5.32
CA ILE A 151 11.62 -12.55 -6.19
C ILE A 151 12.37 -13.68 -5.49
N GLU A 152 11.60 -14.67 -5.04
CA GLU A 152 12.16 -15.93 -4.56
C GLU A 152 12.41 -16.83 -5.79
N GLY A 153 13.58 -17.44 -5.83
CA GLY A 153 13.98 -18.40 -6.86
C GLY A 153 14.93 -19.43 -6.29
#